data_AF-A0A364LNF6-F1
#
_entry.id   AF-A0A364LNF6-F1
#
_cell.length_a   1.000
_cell.length_b   1.000
_cell.length_c   1.000
_cell.angle_alpha   90.00
_cell.angle_beta   90.00
_cell.angle_gamma   90.00
#
_symmetry.space_group_name_H-M   'P 1'
#
loop_
_entity.id
_entity.type
_entity.pdbx_description
1 polymer ?
#
loop_
_entity_poly.entity_id
_entity_poly.type
_entity_poly.pdbx_seq_one_letter_code
_entity_poly.pdbx_strand_id
1 'polypeptide(L)'
;MNAPLQSQYQRIHFNSYQDLAQRDPLTRFIHKFTTNFINTSGYDVENFKDASFKLHINLNEIGSLDQETLLGLIRFVNKESWAHNVRNFKVVNPEALSHPRFQNTAQLTIYLSNYASVADLMSLSEKINAYLLEQKLPENKITEDSKSSVELNSFASGRFDTCKAIKAYGEFPFMDNEIAKFFARHKDNKELAKIPLCAFDAIFNRIILSKSVDGFKRKALSAEHSKKVQLEFEKMLDNPSQYIKDMSNPEKNGLDSNLSEKEQNVQRVEEQLSHFVADFTDCDTEEELTEKIAQETSRLRQIVPGEPLKDNNNFIELLQQKEKSIAEQAQLYRVQLNKRPPMAPEKINNFKAALSSLEQLSEKPGPDQRRIKKFCSLIRQEFQSFKVGNTSFNDFYKNCKKISEASGLNKTESFGAKVKRILLAILTLRILSRTSKKSGDSLSDEQTVKEKLKSMRSSMNDLRNSESQTTKRQENTEDRSTELAPGKISL
;
A
#
# COMPACT_ATOMS: atom_id res chain seq x y z
N MET A 1 10.96 -43.41 11.30
CA MET A 1 11.77 -42.54 12.18
C MET A 1 11.36 -41.10 11.90
N ASN A 2 10.63 -40.47 12.83
CA ASN A 2 10.15 -39.09 12.67
C ASN A 2 11.33 -38.13 12.81
N ALA A 3 11.65 -37.39 11.75
CA ALA A 3 12.61 -36.30 11.84
C ALA A 3 12.14 -35.29 12.92
N PRO A 4 13.01 -34.80 13.82
CA PRO A 4 12.61 -33.88 14.89
C PRO A 4 11.85 -32.69 14.30
N LEU A 5 10.76 -32.25 14.95
CA LEU A 5 9.94 -31.08 14.56
C LEU A 5 10.79 -29.86 14.16
N GLN A 6 11.95 -29.68 14.80
CA GLN A 6 12.97 -28.67 14.50
C GLN A 6 13.53 -28.74 13.07
N SER A 7 13.85 -29.95 12.57
CA SER A 7 14.37 -30.17 11.22
C SER A 7 13.30 -30.01 10.14
N GLN A 8 12.04 -30.29 10.49
CA GLN A 8 10.90 -30.07 9.60
C GLN A 8 10.62 -28.57 9.48
N TYR A 9 10.54 -27.83 10.60
CA TYR A 9 10.30 -26.39 10.57
C TYR A 9 11.42 -25.59 9.89
N GLN A 10 12.70 -25.97 10.07
CA GLN A 10 13.80 -25.33 9.34
C GLN A 10 13.67 -25.50 7.83
N ARG A 11 13.22 -26.66 7.35
CA ARG A 11 12.95 -26.93 5.92
C ARG A 11 11.73 -26.16 5.41
N ILE A 12 10.65 -26.15 6.19
CA ILE A 12 9.42 -25.38 5.92
C ILE A 12 9.75 -23.90 5.82
N HIS A 13 10.54 -23.38 6.76
CA HIS A 13 10.96 -21.99 6.79
C HIS A 13 11.87 -21.63 5.61
N PHE A 14 12.86 -22.48 5.29
CA PHE A 14 13.76 -22.24 4.15
C PHE A 14 12.99 -22.22 2.82
N ASN A 15 12.06 -23.15 2.61
CA ASN A 15 11.30 -23.27 1.37
C ASN A 15 10.15 -22.25 1.25
N SER A 16 9.50 -21.87 2.35
CA SER A 16 8.37 -20.92 2.31
C SER A 16 8.84 -19.48 2.21
N TYR A 17 9.90 -19.10 2.96
CA TYR A 17 10.26 -17.70 3.13
C TYR A 17 11.32 -17.20 2.12
N GLN A 18 12.18 -18.05 1.55
CA GLN A 18 13.04 -17.64 0.43
C GLN A 18 12.24 -17.47 -0.88
N ASP A 19 11.25 -18.34 -1.11
CA ASP A 19 10.46 -18.35 -2.35
C ASP A 19 9.35 -17.27 -2.34
N LEU A 20 8.77 -16.97 -1.16
CA LEU A 20 7.82 -15.85 -1.00
C LEU A 20 8.50 -14.48 -1.15
N ALA A 21 9.77 -14.34 -0.78
CA ALA A 21 10.52 -13.09 -0.95
C ALA A 21 10.77 -12.73 -2.44
N GLN A 22 10.59 -13.68 -3.37
CA GLN A 22 10.78 -13.47 -4.82
C GLN A 22 9.49 -13.21 -5.60
N ARG A 23 8.31 -13.45 -5.00
CA ARG A 23 7.03 -13.05 -5.61
C ARG A 23 6.70 -11.61 -5.18
N ASP A 24 5.54 -11.09 -5.56
CA ASP A 24 5.09 -9.74 -5.18
C ASP A 24 4.22 -9.66 -3.88
N PRO A 25 4.54 -10.33 -2.74
CA PRO A 25 3.80 -10.11 -1.49
C PRO A 25 4.19 -8.80 -0.82
N LEU A 26 5.36 -8.21 -1.11
CA LEU A 26 5.74 -6.92 -0.56
C LEU A 26 4.79 -5.82 -1.05
N THR A 27 4.44 -5.77 -2.34
CA THR A 27 3.48 -4.76 -2.86
C THR A 27 2.06 -5.01 -2.34
N ARG A 28 1.60 -6.26 -2.22
CA ARG A 28 0.27 -6.56 -1.63
C ARG A 28 0.22 -6.22 -0.14
N PHE A 29 1.26 -6.54 0.61
CA PHE A 29 1.35 -6.22 2.03
C PHE A 29 1.47 -4.72 2.25
N ILE A 30 2.35 -4.04 1.51
CA ILE A 30 2.47 -2.58 1.52
C ILE A 30 1.11 -1.96 1.17
N HIS A 31 0.44 -2.38 0.09
CA HIS A 31 -0.89 -1.88 -0.26
C HIS A 31 -1.94 -2.09 0.85
N LYS A 32 -1.91 -3.25 1.54
CA LYS A 32 -2.81 -3.53 2.67
C LYS A 32 -2.51 -2.68 3.91
N PHE A 33 -1.24 -2.37 4.16
CA PHE A 33 -0.78 -1.77 5.43
C PHE A 33 -0.17 -0.36 5.31
N THR A 34 -0.18 0.28 4.14
CA THR A 34 0.28 1.67 3.95
C THR A 34 -0.66 2.61 4.67
N THR A 35 -0.25 3.01 5.89
CA THR A 35 0.15 4.40 6.17
C THR A 35 0.85 4.63 7.52
N ASN A 36 0.87 3.70 8.51
CA ASN A 36 1.39 4.05 9.86
C ASN A 36 2.13 2.96 10.66
N PHE A 37 2.26 1.73 10.16
CA PHE A 37 2.54 0.59 11.08
C PHE A 37 3.82 -0.19 10.82
N ILE A 38 4.59 0.09 9.78
CA ILE A 38 5.71 -0.78 9.38
C ILE A 38 7.00 0.02 9.24
N ASN A 39 8.05 -0.44 9.93
CA ASN A 39 9.42 -0.02 9.67
C ASN A 39 10.16 -1.14 8.92
N THR A 40 10.79 -0.79 7.81
CA THR A 40 11.53 -1.72 6.94
C THR A 40 13.05 -1.68 7.18
N SER A 41 13.56 -0.95 8.18
CA SER A 41 15.00 -0.90 8.44
C SER A 41 15.51 -2.11 9.23
N GLY A 42 16.47 -2.84 8.65
CA GLY A 42 17.46 -3.68 9.34
C GLY A 42 16.93 -4.97 9.96
N TYR A 43 16.67 -5.99 9.13
CA TYR A 43 16.41 -7.36 9.61
C TYR A 43 17.67 -8.21 9.52
N ASP A 44 18.20 -8.63 10.67
CA ASP A 44 19.28 -9.60 10.74
C ASP A 44 18.74 -11.05 10.71
N VAL A 45 19.52 -11.99 10.18
CA VAL A 45 19.10 -13.41 9.98
C VAL A 45 18.81 -14.10 11.33
N GLU A 46 19.29 -13.55 12.44
CA GLU A 46 19.06 -14.07 13.78
C GLU A 46 17.62 -13.87 14.28
N ASN A 47 16.93 -12.81 13.84
CA ASN A 47 15.57 -12.48 14.27
C ASN A 47 14.51 -13.51 13.82
N PHE A 48 14.85 -14.43 12.90
CA PHE A 48 13.95 -15.51 12.48
C PHE A 48 13.81 -16.63 13.51
N LYS A 49 14.71 -16.69 14.50
CA LYS A 49 14.71 -17.74 15.54
C LYS A 49 13.71 -17.45 16.68
N ASP A 50 13.27 -16.20 16.81
CA ASP A 50 12.38 -15.73 17.86
C ASP A 50 10.92 -15.71 17.39
N ALA A 51 9.99 -16.01 18.29
CA ALA A 51 8.55 -15.92 18.02
C ALA A 51 8.13 -14.48 17.73
N SER A 52 7.16 -14.28 16.83
CA SER A 52 6.63 -12.92 16.59
C SER A 52 5.72 -12.44 17.71
N PHE A 53 5.17 -13.36 18.52
CA PHE A 53 4.49 -13.06 19.77
C PHE A 53 5.48 -12.97 20.92
N LYS A 54 5.55 -11.81 21.57
CA LYS A 54 6.51 -11.47 22.63
C LYS A 54 5.81 -11.20 23.95
N LEU A 55 6.53 -11.43 25.04
CA LEU A 55 6.08 -11.14 26.39
C LEU A 55 6.64 -9.77 26.83
N HIS A 56 5.78 -8.93 27.39
CA HIS A 56 6.09 -7.61 27.91
C HIS A 56 5.77 -7.56 29.39
N ILE A 57 6.72 -7.05 30.18
CA ILE A 57 6.52 -6.76 31.60
C ILE A 57 6.18 -5.29 31.76
N ASN A 58 5.08 -5.02 32.45
CA ASN A 58 4.50 -3.72 32.65
C ASN A 58 4.60 -3.37 34.14
N LEU A 59 5.41 -2.37 34.45
CA LEU A 59 5.58 -1.86 35.80
C LEU A 59 5.05 -0.42 35.85
N ASN A 60 4.26 -0.11 36.88
CA ASN A 60 3.81 1.26 37.13
C ASN A 60 5.01 2.11 37.52
N GLU A 61 5.09 3.34 36.99
CA GLU A 61 6.02 4.37 37.43
C GLU A 61 7.46 3.85 37.63
N ILE A 62 8.04 3.16 36.64
CA ILE A 62 9.35 2.50 36.79
C ILE A 62 10.47 3.40 37.36
N GLY A 63 10.38 4.73 37.19
CA GLY A 63 11.31 5.68 37.80
C GLY A 63 11.28 5.74 39.33
N SER A 64 10.25 5.20 39.99
CA SER A 64 10.15 5.07 41.45
C SER A 64 10.60 3.70 41.97
N LEU A 65 10.91 2.76 41.07
CA LEU A 65 11.43 1.45 41.46
C LEU A 65 12.89 1.54 41.84
N ASP A 66 13.24 0.93 42.96
CA ASP A 66 14.63 0.82 43.37
C ASP A 66 15.41 -0.10 42.42
N GLN A 67 16.72 0.14 42.35
CA GLN A 67 17.62 -0.58 41.47
C GLN A 67 17.70 -2.09 41.79
N GLU A 68 17.53 -2.47 43.06
CA GLU A 68 17.61 -3.87 43.49
C GLU A 68 16.45 -4.68 42.93
N THR A 69 15.24 -4.13 42.97
CA THR A 69 14.03 -4.74 42.39
C THR A 69 14.18 -4.99 40.89
N LEU A 70 14.64 -3.99 40.12
CA LEU A 70 14.82 -4.11 38.67
C LEU A 70 15.94 -5.10 38.29
N LEU A 71 17.09 -5.02 38.98
CA LEU A 71 18.18 -5.97 38.77
C LEU A 71 17.79 -7.39 39.21
N GLY A 72 17.00 -7.51 40.27
CA GLY A 72 16.44 -8.77 40.74
C GLY A 72 15.53 -9.40 39.69
N LEU A 73 14.63 -8.62 39.08
CA LEU A 73 13.79 -9.09 37.97
C LEU A 73 14.64 -9.55 36.78
N ILE A 74 15.67 -8.79 36.40
CA ILE A 74 16.59 -9.17 35.31
C ILE A 74 17.28 -10.51 35.62
N ARG A 75 17.80 -10.68 36.84
CA ARG A 75 18.43 -11.93 37.28
C ARG A 75 17.43 -13.09 37.30
N PHE A 76 16.21 -12.83 37.75
CA PHE A 76 15.13 -13.80 37.77
C PHE A 76 14.78 -14.29 36.36
N VAL A 77 14.54 -13.37 35.42
CA VAL A 77 14.26 -13.72 34.01
C VAL A 77 15.44 -14.49 33.40
N ASN A 78 16.68 -14.07 33.69
CA ASN A 78 17.86 -14.78 33.21
C ASN A 78 17.95 -16.21 33.78
N LYS A 79 17.61 -16.42 35.06
CA LYS A 79 17.56 -17.74 35.69
C LYS A 79 16.48 -18.63 35.07
N GLU A 80 15.29 -18.09 34.83
CA GLU A 80 14.16 -18.84 34.27
C GLU A 80 14.28 -19.03 32.74
N SER A 81 15.22 -18.34 32.08
CA SER A 81 15.32 -18.26 30.62
C SER A 81 15.41 -19.61 29.93
N TRP A 82 16.27 -20.49 30.43
CA TRP A 82 16.50 -21.82 29.85
C TRP A 82 15.27 -22.73 29.98
N ALA A 83 14.58 -22.68 31.13
CA ALA A 83 13.41 -23.51 31.40
C ALA A 83 12.19 -23.14 30.53
N HIS A 84 12.12 -21.89 30.06
CA HIS A 84 10.97 -21.38 29.30
C HIS A 84 11.32 -20.99 27.87
N ASN A 85 12.44 -21.52 27.34
CA ASN A 85 12.86 -21.29 25.95
C ASN A 85 13.02 -19.80 25.59
N VAL A 86 13.40 -18.95 26.55
CA VAL A 86 13.72 -17.55 26.33
C VAL A 86 15.05 -17.46 25.58
N ARG A 87 15.04 -16.70 24.48
CA ARG A 87 16.22 -16.47 23.63
C ARG A 87 17.02 -15.27 24.09
N ASN A 88 16.30 -14.16 24.31
CA ASN A 88 16.87 -12.90 24.72
C ASN A 88 15.79 -12.07 25.43
N PHE A 89 16.19 -11.02 26.12
CA PHE A 89 15.29 -9.99 26.59
C PHE A 89 15.99 -8.64 26.51
N LYS A 90 15.20 -7.58 26.42
CA LYS A 90 15.70 -6.20 26.50
C LYS A 90 14.98 -5.45 27.60
N VAL A 91 15.72 -4.53 28.20
CA VAL A 91 15.23 -3.54 29.14
C VAL A 91 15.17 -2.21 28.40
N VAL A 92 14.14 -1.40 28.66
CA VAL A 92 14.09 -0.04 28.16
C VAL A 92 15.28 0.77 28.70
N ASN A 93 15.86 1.63 27.85
CA ASN A 93 16.89 2.56 28.31
C ASN A 93 16.25 3.52 29.35
N PRO A 94 16.84 3.70 30.55
CA PRO A 94 16.37 4.65 31.55
C PRO A 94 16.09 6.07 31.01
N GLU A 95 16.87 6.54 30.03
CA GLU A 95 16.67 7.87 29.41
C GLU A 95 15.36 7.95 28.59
N ALA A 96 14.89 6.82 28.09
CA ALA A 96 13.65 6.70 27.32
C ALA A 96 12.40 6.60 28.21
N LEU A 97 12.54 6.61 29.55
CA LEU A 97 11.42 6.56 30.50
C LEU A 97 10.56 7.84 30.48
N SER A 98 11.10 8.94 29.96
CA SER A 98 10.34 10.15 29.65
C SER A 98 9.29 9.94 28.56
N HIS A 99 9.42 8.88 27.75
CA HIS A 99 8.45 8.56 26.71
C HIS A 99 7.20 7.91 27.34
N PRO A 100 5.97 8.43 27.09
CA PRO A 100 4.75 7.98 27.77
C PRO A 100 4.49 6.46 27.72
N ARG A 101 4.86 5.82 26.61
CA ARG A 101 4.81 4.35 26.46
C ARG A 101 5.51 3.61 27.60
N PHE A 102 6.73 4.01 27.94
CA PHE A 102 7.60 3.25 28.84
C PHE A 102 7.45 3.65 30.30
N GLN A 103 6.63 4.66 30.58
CA GLN A 103 6.35 5.09 31.94
C GLN A 103 5.62 3.98 32.73
N ASN A 104 4.60 3.37 32.11
CA ASN A 104 3.73 2.37 32.77
C ASN A 104 3.64 1.02 32.04
N THR A 105 4.24 0.87 30.85
CA THR A 105 4.20 -0.39 30.08
C THR A 105 5.49 -0.75 29.37
N ALA A 106 5.65 -2.03 29.05
CA ALA A 106 6.68 -2.57 28.16
C ALA A 106 8.13 -2.20 28.54
N GLN A 107 8.43 -2.09 29.83
CA GLN A 107 9.78 -1.78 30.32
C GLN A 107 10.75 -2.94 30.12
N LEU A 108 10.24 -4.17 30.17
CA LEU A 108 10.98 -5.37 29.76
C LEU A 108 10.26 -6.00 28.56
N THR A 109 11.00 -6.41 27.54
CA THR A 109 10.49 -7.24 26.44
C THR A 109 11.28 -8.54 26.40
N ILE A 110 10.59 -9.66 26.53
CA ILE A 110 11.16 -11.00 26.55
C ILE A 110 10.84 -11.66 25.20
N TYR A 111 11.89 -12.13 24.53
CA TYR A 111 11.83 -12.81 23.25
C TYR A 111 11.91 -14.32 23.50
N LEU A 112 10.81 -15.01 23.23
CA LEU A 112 10.76 -16.47 23.30
C LEU A 112 11.18 -17.08 21.96
N SER A 113 11.74 -18.28 22.01
CA SER A 113 11.98 -19.10 20.83
C SER A 113 10.68 -19.41 20.09
N ASN A 114 10.73 -19.58 18.77
CA ASN A 114 9.62 -20.11 17.96
C ASN A 114 8.98 -21.39 18.50
N TYR A 115 9.79 -22.20 19.17
CA TYR A 115 9.40 -23.51 19.70
C TYR A 115 8.98 -23.46 21.16
N ALA A 116 9.05 -22.29 21.81
CA ALA A 116 8.43 -22.12 23.11
C ALA A 116 6.94 -22.43 22.97
N SER A 117 6.40 -23.12 23.95
CA SER A 117 4.98 -23.44 24.00
C SER A 117 4.17 -22.29 24.64
N VAL A 118 2.85 -22.30 24.46
CA VAL A 118 1.96 -21.44 25.26
C VAL A 118 2.11 -21.76 26.75
N ALA A 119 2.38 -23.02 27.13
CA ALA A 119 2.69 -23.37 28.52
C ALA A 119 3.94 -22.64 29.03
N ASP A 120 5.02 -22.57 28.24
CA ASP A 120 6.24 -21.86 28.62
C ASP A 120 5.96 -20.36 28.83
N LEU A 121 5.18 -19.76 27.93
CA LEU A 121 4.76 -18.36 28.02
C LEU A 121 3.95 -18.10 29.30
N MET A 122 2.92 -18.91 29.55
CA MET A 122 2.02 -18.75 30.70
C MET A 122 2.76 -19.02 32.01
N SER A 123 3.57 -20.08 32.08
CA SER A 123 4.33 -20.42 33.28
C SER A 123 5.35 -19.34 33.63
N LEU A 124 6.09 -18.81 32.65
CA LEU A 124 7.01 -17.70 32.87
C LEU A 124 6.27 -16.45 33.36
N SER A 125 5.14 -16.14 32.73
CA SER A 125 4.27 -15.02 33.08
C SER A 125 3.79 -15.11 34.54
N GLU A 126 3.32 -16.28 34.97
CA GLU A 126 2.88 -16.54 36.36
C GLU A 126 4.03 -16.45 37.36
N LYS A 127 5.19 -17.00 37.02
CA LYS A 127 6.40 -16.92 37.86
C LYS A 127 6.88 -15.49 38.06
N ILE A 128 6.85 -14.67 37.01
CA ILE A 128 7.17 -13.24 37.10
C ILE A 128 6.15 -12.52 37.97
N ASN A 129 4.86 -12.81 37.79
CA ASN A 129 3.80 -12.24 38.62
C ASN A 129 4.00 -12.56 40.10
N ALA A 130 4.26 -13.82 40.45
CA ALA A 130 4.54 -14.23 41.82
C ALA A 130 5.77 -13.51 42.40
N TYR A 131 6.87 -13.45 41.64
CA TYR A 131 8.09 -12.74 42.06
C TYR A 131 7.80 -11.26 42.36
N LEU A 132 7.10 -10.56 41.49
CA LEU A 132 6.82 -9.13 41.65
C LEU A 132 5.85 -8.85 42.82
N LEU A 133 4.87 -9.72 43.04
CA LEU A 133 4.00 -9.66 44.22
C LEU A 133 4.78 -9.92 45.52
N GLU A 134 5.73 -10.84 45.53
CA GLU A 134 6.63 -11.07 46.69
C GLU A 134 7.50 -9.85 47.00
N GLN A 135 7.93 -9.11 45.97
CA GLN A 135 8.60 -7.81 46.12
C GLN A 135 7.66 -6.68 46.54
N LYS A 136 6.37 -6.97 46.78
CA LYS A 136 5.32 -6.02 47.20
C LYS A 136 5.12 -4.86 46.21
N LEU A 137 5.35 -5.13 44.93
CA LEU A 137 5.02 -4.16 43.87
C LEU A 137 3.50 -4.01 43.75
N PRO A 138 3.00 -2.79 43.57
CA PRO A 138 1.59 -2.58 43.30
C PRO A 138 1.24 -3.16 41.92
N GLU A 139 0.15 -3.92 41.86
CA GLU A 139 -0.37 -4.47 40.62
C GLU A 139 -0.54 -3.40 39.54
N ASN A 140 -0.14 -3.72 38.30
CA ASN A 140 -0.34 -2.83 37.18
C ASN A 140 -1.79 -2.91 36.72
N LYS A 141 -2.46 -1.76 36.66
CA LYS A 141 -3.74 -1.63 35.97
C LYS A 141 -3.43 -1.28 34.53
N ILE A 142 -3.17 -2.30 33.71
CA ILE A 142 -2.98 -2.13 32.28
C ILE A 142 -4.28 -1.52 31.73
N THR A 143 -4.28 -0.22 31.44
CA THR A 143 -5.42 0.46 30.84
C THR A 143 -5.47 0.12 29.35
N GLU A 144 -6.67 0.05 28.75
CA GLU A 144 -6.91 -0.34 27.33
C GLU A 144 -6.16 0.52 26.29
N ASP A 145 -5.69 1.69 26.70
CA ASP A 145 -4.89 2.64 25.93
C ASP A 145 -3.37 2.39 25.98
N SER A 146 -2.93 1.49 26.85
CA SER A 146 -1.53 1.16 27.06
C SER A 146 -1.06 0.05 26.11
N LYS A 147 0.19 0.13 25.67
CA LYS A 147 0.71 -0.54 24.46
C LYS A 147 1.06 -2.02 24.70
N SER A 148 0.09 -2.77 25.20
CA SER A 148 0.12 -4.21 25.49
C SER A 148 -1.28 -4.76 25.27
N SER A 149 -1.43 -5.76 24.39
CA SER A 149 -2.74 -6.02 23.76
C SER A 149 -3.30 -7.43 24.00
N VAL A 150 -2.53 -8.32 24.63
CA VAL A 150 -3.04 -9.57 25.23
C VAL A 150 -2.69 -9.58 26.71
N GLU A 151 -3.67 -9.38 27.59
CA GLU A 151 -3.45 -9.44 29.04
C GLU A 151 -3.23 -10.90 29.48
N LEU A 152 -2.16 -11.14 30.25
CA LEU A 152 -1.89 -12.47 30.83
C LEU A 152 -2.06 -12.46 32.35
N ASN A 153 -1.60 -11.39 33.02
CA ASN A 153 -1.83 -11.10 34.44
C ASN A 153 -1.52 -9.63 34.74
N SER A 154 -1.53 -9.27 36.03
CA SER A 154 -1.33 -7.91 36.54
C SER A 154 0.02 -7.27 36.23
N PHE A 155 1.02 -8.02 35.73
CA PHE A 155 2.32 -7.46 35.36
C PHE A 155 2.79 -7.85 33.95
N ALA A 156 2.16 -8.84 33.33
CA ALA A 156 2.64 -9.45 32.11
C ALA A 156 1.57 -9.46 31.02
N SER A 157 2.02 -9.19 29.79
CA SER A 157 1.17 -9.09 28.62
C SER A 157 1.88 -9.55 27.36
N GLY A 158 1.12 -9.95 26.35
CA GLY A 158 1.62 -10.37 25.05
C GLY A 158 1.41 -9.34 23.95
N ARG A 159 2.25 -9.41 22.92
CA ARG A 159 2.11 -8.62 21.69
C ARG A 159 2.72 -9.32 20.49
N PHE A 160 2.03 -9.28 19.37
CA PHE A 160 2.45 -9.71 18.05
C PHE A 160 2.94 -8.50 17.23
N ASP A 161 4.25 -8.41 16.97
CA ASP A 161 4.85 -7.19 16.40
C ASP A 161 5.74 -7.42 15.17
N THR A 162 5.69 -8.63 14.61
CA THR A 162 6.64 -9.06 13.59
C THR A 162 5.94 -9.86 12.49
N CYS A 163 6.16 -9.48 11.23
CA CYS A 163 5.75 -10.24 10.06
C CYS A 163 6.97 -10.91 9.42
N LYS A 164 7.18 -12.19 9.74
CA LYS A 164 8.32 -12.95 9.21
C LYS A 164 8.26 -13.14 7.69
N ALA A 165 7.07 -13.22 7.09
CA ALA A 165 6.89 -13.55 5.67
C ALA A 165 7.64 -12.58 4.74
N ILE A 166 7.72 -11.33 5.17
CA ILE A 166 8.30 -10.21 4.41
C ILE A 166 9.43 -9.53 5.19
N LYS A 167 9.85 -10.09 6.32
CA LYS A 167 10.89 -9.54 7.19
C LYS A 167 10.58 -8.11 7.67
N ALA A 168 9.34 -7.85 8.08
CA ALA A 168 8.89 -6.55 8.52
C ALA A 168 8.59 -6.52 10.02
N TYR A 169 8.92 -5.41 10.67
CA TYR A 169 8.47 -5.10 12.01
C TYR A 169 7.28 -4.14 11.94
N GLY A 170 6.23 -4.40 12.73
CA GLY A 170 5.08 -3.52 12.79
C GLY A 170 4.11 -3.89 13.90
N GLU A 171 3.33 -2.93 14.38
CA GLU A 171 2.28 -3.24 15.35
C GLU A 171 1.06 -3.83 14.63
N PHE A 172 0.54 -4.97 15.12
CA PHE A 172 -0.63 -5.64 14.55
C PHE A 172 -1.77 -5.78 15.58
N PRO A 173 -2.43 -4.68 16.02
CA PRO A 173 -3.44 -4.72 17.07
C PRO A 173 -4.61 -5.66 16.78
N PHE A 174 -4.98 -5.83 15.50
CA PHE A 174 -6.02 -6.78 15.12
C PHE A 174 -5.63 -8.22 15.51
N MET A 175 -4.36 -8.61 15.32
CA MET A 175 -3.88 -9.95 15.62
C MET A 175 -3.84 -10.16 17.13
N ASP A 176 -3.36 -9.17 17.87
CA ASP A 176 -3.36 -9.21 19.34
C ASP A 176 -4.78 -9.43 19.89
N ASN A 177 -5.76 -8.67 19.38
CA ASN A 177 -7.15 -8.80 19.77
C ASN A 177 -7.73 -10.20 19.49
N GLU A 178 -7.37 -10.81 18.35
CA GLU A 178 -7.82 -12.16 18.03
C GLU A 178 -7.13 -13.23 18.89
N ILE A 179 -5.86 -13.04 19.26
CA ILE A 179 -5.16 -13.91 20.22
C ILE A 179 -5.81 -13.79 21.61
N ALA A 180 -6.12 -12.58 22.07
CA ALA A 180 -6.78 -12.36 23.37
C ALA A 180 -8.15 -13.07 23.44
N LYS A 181 -8.97 -12.94 22.39
CA LYS A 181 -10.25 -13.68 22.28
C LYS A 181 -10.05 -15.19 22.34
N PHE A 182 -9.04 -15.70 21.64
CA PHE A 182 -8.75 -17.14 21.59
C PHE A 182 -8.30 -17.66 22.97
N PHE A 183 -7.40 -16.94 23.66
CA PHE A 183 -6.94 -17.31 25.00
C PHE A 183 -8.08 -17.26 26.02
N ALA A 184 -8.93 -16.24 25.96
CA ALA A 184 -10.09 -16.13 26.85
C ALA A 184 -11.08 -17.28 26.64
N ARG A 185 -11.34 -17.68 25.38
CA ARG A 185 -12.24 -18.80 25.05
C ARG A 185 -11.70 -20.16 25.53
N HIS A 186 -10.39 -20.34 25.51
CA HIS A 186 -9.73 -21.63 25.75
C HIS A 186 -8.89 -21.68 27.02
N LYS A 187 -9.15 -20.78 27.98
CA LYS A 187 -8.37 -20.66 29.22
C LYS A 187 -8.21 -21.99 29.98
N ASP A 188 -9.26 -22.81 30.00
CA ASP A 188 -9.26 -24.10 30.71
C ASP A 188 -8.90 -25.31 29.80
N ASN A 189 -8.57 -25.05 28.53
CA ASN A 189 -8.24 -26.11 27.57
C ASN A 189 -6.76 -26.49 27.67
N LYS A 190 -6.49 -27.71 28.16
CA LYS A 190 -5.11 -28.21 28.31
C LYS A 190 -4.34 -28.35 26.98
N GLU A 191 -5.04 -28.45 25.85
CA GLU A 191 -4.39 -28.54 24.54
C GLU A 191 -3.79 -27.19 24.11
N LEU A 192 -4.36 -26.07 24.57
CA LEU A 192 -3.80 -24.73 24.34
C LEU A 192 -2.34 -24.66 24.79
N ALA A 193 -2.03 -25.26 25.94
CA ALA A 193 -0.71 -25.27 26.54
C ALA A 193 0.38 -25.90 25.64
N LYS A 194 0.00 -26.81 24.73
CA LYS A 194 0.94 -27.53 23.86
C LYS A 194 1.24 -26.79 22.56
N ILE A 195 0.52 -25.72 22.25
CA ILE A 195 0.70 -24.96 21.01
C ILE A 195 2.07 -24.27 21.03
N PRO A 196 2.94 -24.48 20.02
CA PRO A 196 4.17 -23.70 19.89
C PRO A 196 3.86 -22.28 19.40
N LEU A 197 4.60 -21.27 19.88
CA LEU A 197 4.33 -19.87 19.55
C LEU A 197 4.46 -19.57 18.04
N CYS A 198 5.29 -20.32 17.30
CA CYS A 198 5.36 -20.19 15.84
C CYS A 198 4.06 -20.57 15.10
N ALA A 199 3.09 -21.21 15.75
CA ALA A 199 1.78 -21.46 15.17
C ALA A 199 0.99 -20.16 14.95
N PHE A 200 1.20 -19.15 15.79
CA PHE A 200 0.58 -17.83 15.61
C PHE A 200 1.13 -17.11 14.37
N ASP A 201 2.42 -17.31 14.05
CA ASP A 201 3.03 -16.81 12.81
C ASP A 201 2.37 -17.44 11.58
N ALA A 202 2.05 -18.72 11.64
CA ALA A 202 1.35 -19.44 10.58
C ALA A 202 -0.06 -18.87 10.33
N ILE A 203 -0.83 -18.63 11.40
CA ILE A 203 -2.16 -18.00 11.30
C ILE A 203 -2.03 -16.60 10.71
N PHE A 204 -1.11 -15.78 11.24
CA PHE A 204 -0.87 -14.43 10.76
C PHE A 204 -0.56 -14.41 9.26
N ASN A 205 0.31 -15.31 8.80
CA ASN A 205 0.64 -15.45 7.38
C ASN A 205 -0.58 -15.80 6.52
N ARG A 206 -1.46 -16.70 6.97
CA ARG A 206 -2.71 -17.02 6.25
C ARG A 206 -3.60 -15.80 6.13
N ILE A 207 -3.69 -15.00 7.19
CA ILE A 207 -4.51 -13.79 7.23
C ILE A 207 -3.98 -12.73 6.27
N ILE A 208 -2.69 -12.40 6.33
CA ILE A 208 -2.12 -11.34 5.48
C ILE A 208 -2.15 -11.73 3.99
N LEU A 209 -2.04 -13.02 3.68
CA LEU A 209 -2.12 -13.55 2.31
C LEU A 209 -3.55 -13.78 1.83
N SER A 210 -4.54 -13.79 2.73
CA SER A 210 -5.97 -13.92 2.42
C SER A 210 -6.49 -12.73 1.61
N LYS A 211 -7.37 -12.95 0.66
CA LYS A 211 -8.16 -11.91 -0.01
C LYS A 211 -9.44 -11.60 0.76
N SER A 212 -10.03 -12.59 1.40
CA SER A 212 -11.33 -12.52 2.10
C SER A 212 -11.31 -11.87 3.48
N VAL A 213 -10.15 -11.40 3.93
CA VAL A 213 -9.98 -10.68 5.18
C VAL A 213 -9.35 -9.32 4.87
N ASP A 214 -10.05 -8.27 5.26
CA ASP A 214 -9.64 -6.88 5.13
C ASP A 214 -9.71 -6.13 6.47
N GLY A 215 -9.54 -4.80 6.43
CA GLY A 215 -9.79 -3.96 7.60
C GLY A 215 -8.62 -3.88 8.59
N PHE A 216 -7.42 -4.33 8.20
CA PHE A 216 -6.21 -4.35 9.03
C PHE A 216 -5.76 -2.98 9.56
N LYS A 217 -6.25 -1.88 8.98
CA LYS A 217 -6.01 -0.51 9.45
C LYS A 217 -6.79 -0.17 10.73
N ARG A 218 -7.80 -0.97 11.09
CA ARG A 218 -8.60 -0.81 12.32
C ARG A 218 -7.92 -1.55 13.46
N LYS A 219 -8.15 -1.09 14.70
CA LYS A 219 -7.71 -1.82 15.90
C LYS A 219 -8.32 -3.24 15.97
N ALA A 220 -9.53 -3.42 15.44
CA ALA A 220 -10.25 -4.70 15.45
C ALA A 220 -10.83 -5.04 14.07
N LEU A 221 -10.92 -6.34 13.78
CA LEU A 221 -11.58 -6.87 12.59
C LEU A 221 -13.12 -6.73 12.68
N SER A 222 -13.80 -6.77 11.54
CA SER A 222 -15.26 -6.94 11.51
C SER A 222 -15.65 -8.28 12.17
N ALA A 223 -16.90 -8.42 12.63
CA ALA A 223 -17.38 -9.67 13.24
C ALA A 223 -17.22 -10.86 12.29
N GLU A 224 -17.47 -10.65 10.99
CA GLU A 224 -17.30 -11.68 9.96
C GLU A 224 -15.83 -12.10 9.80
N HIS A 225 -14.91 -11.13 9.71
CA HIS A 225 -13.48 -11.41 9.57
C HIS A 225 -12.88 -12.02 10.84
N SER A 226 -13.30 -11.54 12.01
CA SER A 226 -12.93 -12.15 13.29
C SER A 226 -13.39 -13.62 13.32
N LYS A 227 -14.61 -13.95 12.88
CA LYS A 227 -15.07 -15.35 12.80
C LYS A 227 -14.16 -16.21 11.90
N LYS A 228 -13.78 -15.72 10.72
CA LYS A 228 -12.86 -16.44 9.81
C LYS A 228 -11.50 -16.69 10.48
N VAL A 229 -10.95 -15.67 11.14
CA VAL A 229 -9.67 -15.78 11.86
C VAL A 229 -9.77 -16.76 13.03
N GLN A 230 -10.80 -16.66 13.85
CA GLN A 230 -11.00 -17.56 14.99
C GLN A 230 -11.14 -19.02 14.55
N LEU A 231 -11.76 -19.30 13.40
CA LEU A 231 -11.80 -20.67 12.85
C LEU A 231 -10.41 -21.22 12.52
N GLU A 232 -9.47 -20.38 12.08
CA GLU A 232 -8.09 -20.82 11.86
C GLU A 232 -7.36 -21.11 13.18
N PHE A 233 -7.66 -20.37 14.25
CA PHE A 233 -7.18 -20.70 15.59
C PHE A 233 -7.72 -22.05 16.08
N GLU A 234 -9.01 -22.35 15.88
CA GLU A 234 -9.59 -23.65 16.25
C GLU A 234 -8.92 -24.80 15.46
N LYS A 235 -8.74 -24.66 14.14
CA LYS A 235 -8.02 -25.66 13.33
C LYS A 235 -6.58 -25.89 13.80
N MET A 236 -5.92 -24.81 14.21
CA MET A 236 -4.56 -24.86 14.74
C MET A 236 -4.51 -25.54 16.10
N LEU A 237 -5.51 -25.31 16.96
CA LEU A 237 -5.66 -25.98 18.26
C LEU A 237 -5.88 -27.50 18.11
N ASP A 238 -6.69 -27.92 17.13
CA ASP A 238 -6.98 -29.34 16.89
C ASP A 238 -5.74 -30.13 16.45
N ASN A 239 -4.88 -29.55 15.61
CA ASN A 239 -3.65 -30.22 15.16
C ASN A 239 -2.53 -29.21 14.81
N PRO A 240 -1.77 -28.71 15.81
CA PRO A 240 -0.77 -27.67 15.59
C PRO A 240 0.34 -28.10 14.62
N SER A 241 0.78 -29.36 14.70
CA SER A 241 1.87 -29.88 13.86
C SER A 241 1.48 -29.93 12.40
N GLN A 242 0.28 -30.44 12.09
CA GLN A 242 -0.21 -30.49 10.72
C GLN A 242 -0.51 -29.09 10.19
N TYR A 243 -1.09 -28.21 11.01
CA TYR A 243 -1.38 -26.83 10.64
C TYR A 243 -0.11 -26.07 10.22
N ILE A 244 0.96 -26.17 11.02
CA ILE A 244 2.27 -25.58 10.69
C ILE A 244 2.88 -26.23 9.45
N LYS A 245 2.72 -27.55 9.28
CA LYS A 245 3.22 -28.26 8.09
C LYS A 245 2.54 -27.82 6.81
N ASP A 246 1.23 -27.58 6.82
CA ASP A 246 0.49 -27.14 5.65
C ASP A 246 0.92 -25.75 5.16
N MET A 247 1.48 -24.90 6.04
CA MET A 247 2.06 -23.60 5.66
C MET A 247 3.36 -23.68 4.87
N SER A 248 3.97 -24.86 4.84
CA SER A 248 5.15 -25.11 4.02
C SER A 248 4.86 -25.26 2.54
N ASN A 249 3.58 -25.38 2.19
CA ASN A 249 3.12 -25.42 0.83
C ASN A 249 2.60 -24.02 0.42
N PRO A 250 3.30 -23.29 -0.45
CA PRO A 250 2.87 -21.97 -0.94
C PRO A 250 1.49 -21.96 -1.57
N GLU A 251 1.00 -23.09 -2.11
CA GLU A 251 -0.33 -23.21 -2.71
C GLU A 251 -1.46 -23.24 -1.67
N LYS A 252 -1.13 -23.63 -0.43
CA LYS A 252 -2.05 -23.61 0.73
C LYS A 252 -1.91 -22.34 1.57
N ASN A 253 -1.10 -21.38 1.12
CA ASN A 253 -0.83 -20.15 1.85
C ASN A 253 -1.89 -19.08 1.53
N GLY A 254 -2.86 -18.95 2.44
CA GLY A 254 -3.97 -17.99 2.41
C GLY A 254 -5.24 -18.65 2.94
N LEU A 255 -6.05 -17.94 3.73
CA LEU A 255 -7.34 -18.47 4.22
C LEU A 255 -8.24 -18.97 3.08
N ASP A 256 -8.09 -18.38 1.89
CA ASP A 256 -8.91 -18.66 0.71
C ASP A 256 -8.44 -19.86 -0.12
N SER A 257 -7.31 -20.48 0.25
CA SER A 257 -6.75 -21.62 -0.49
C SER A 257 -7.63 -22.88 -0.47
N ASN A 258 -8.64 -22.93 0.41
CA ASN A 258 -9.63 -24.01 0.50
C ASN A 258 -11.01 -23.62 -0.06
N LEU A 259 -11.19 -22.41 -0.59
CA LEU A 259 -12.45 -22.03 -1.22
C LEU A 259 -12.62 -22.83 -2.50
N SER A 260 -13.82 -23.36 -2.71
CA SER A 260 -14.19 -23.96 -3.99
C SER A 260 -13.98 -22.94 -5.12
N GLU A 261 -13.71 -23.41 -6.33
CA GLU A 261 -13.55 -22.54 -7.51
C GLU A 261 -14.74 -21.57 -7.67
N LYS A 262 -15.93 -22.01 -7.28
CA LYS A 262 -17.15 -21.21 -7.22
C LYS A 262 -17.04 -20.05 -6.21
N GLU A 263 -16.59 -20.30 -4.98
CA GLU A 263 -16.44 -19.28 -3.94
C GLU A 263 -15.30 -18.29 -4.24
N GLN A 264 -14.20 -18.78 -4.82
CA GLN A 264 -13.12 -17.91 -5.31
C GLN A 264 -13.61 -16.99 -6.43
N ASN A 265 -14.49 -17.49 -7.31
CA ASN A 265 -15.07 -16.70 -8.37
C ASN A 265 -16.05 -15.65 -7.83
N VAL A 266 -16.88 -16.00 -6.84
CA VAL A 266 -17.76 -15.06 -6.12
C VAL A 266 -16.95 -13.92 -5.50
N GLN A 267 -15.88 -14.23 -4.76
CA GLN A 267 -15.02 -13.18 -4.17
C GLN A 267 -14.33 -12.31 -5.21
N ARG A 268 -13.85 -12.90 -6.32
CA ARG A 268 -13.23 -12.12 -7.40
C ARG A 268 -14.21 -11.11 -8.00
N VAL A 269 -15.46 -11.52 -8.17
CA VAL A 269 -16.53 -10.64 -8.68
C VAL A 269 -16.87 -9.55 -7.65
N GLU A 270 -16.97 -9.88 -6.36
CA GLU A 270 -17.17 -8.88 -5.29
C GLU A 270 -16.03 -7.85 -5.21
N GLU A 271 -14.78 -8.30 -5.30
CA GLU A 271 -13.60 -7.43 -5.33
C GLU A 271 -13.64 -6.49 -6.54
N GLN A 272 -13.95 -7.02 -7.72
CA GLN A 272 -14.04 -6.22 -8.95
C GLN A 272 -15.18 -5.20 -8.88
N LEU A 273 -16.34 -5.56 -8.32
CA LEU A 273 -17.47 -4.65 -8.13
C LEU A 273 -17.15 -3.58 -7.09
N SER A 274 -16.64 -3.96 -5.92
CA SER A 274 -16.34 -3.04 -4.82
C SER A 274 -15.29 -1.98 -5.21
N HIS A 275 -14.27 -2.37 -5.97
CA HIS A 275 -13.21 -1.46 -6.46
C HIS A 275 -13.53 -0.77 -7.78
N PHE A 276 -14.68 -1.05 -8.40
CA PHE A 276 -15.07 -0.37 -9.63
C PHE A 276 -15.26 1.13 -9.38
N VAL A 277 -14.52 1.92 -10.16
CA VAL A 277 -14.61 3.38 -10.26
C VAL A 277 -14.63 3.71 -11.74
N ALA A 278 -15.56 4.57 -12.15
CA ALA A 278 -15.59 5.11 -13.50
C ALA A 278 -14.64 6.31 -13.60
N ASP A 279 -13.95 6.42 -14.73
CA ASP A 279 -13.06 7.56 -15.00
C ASP A 279 -13.56 8.28 -16.25
N PHE A 280 -13.92 9.54 -16.07
CA PHE A 280 -14.37 10.43 -17.14
C PHE A 280 -13.35 11.52 -17.46
N THR A 281 -12.18 11.53 -16.82
CA THR A 281 -11.20 12.63 -16.89
C THR A 281 -10.65 12.88 -18.30
N ASP A 282 -10.74 11.88 -19.17
CA ASP A 282 -10.34 11.94 -20.58
C ASP A 282 -11.37 12.60 -21.49
N CYS A 283 -12.64 12.70 -21.08
CA CYS A 283 -13.73 13.27 -21.88
C CYS A 283 -13.59 14.79 -22.02
N ASP A 284 -13.72 15.28 -23.26
CA ASP A 284 -13.63 16.69 -23.63
C ASP A 284 -14.98 17.30 -24.01
N THR A 285 -15.90 16.47 -24.52
CA THR A 285 -17.23 16.87 -24.96
C THR A 285 -18.35 16.09 -24.25
N GLU A 286 -19.58 16.59 -24.34
CA GLU A 286 -20.77 15.90 -23.83
C GLU A 286 -21.05 14.60 -24.59
N GLU A 287 -20.73 14.57 -25.89
CA GLU A 287 -20.86 13.39 -26.75
C GLU A 287 -19.88 12.29 -26.31
N GLU A 288 -18.62 12.63 -26.07
CA GLU A 288 -17.60 11.71 -25.55
C GLU A 288 -17.98 11.20 -24.15
N LEU A 289 -18.48 12.09 -23.28
CA LEU A 289 -18.95 11.68 -21.96
C LEU A 289 -20.11 10.69 -22.06
N THR A 290 -21.07 10.94 -22.96
CA THR A 290 -22.22 10.04 -23.18
C THR A 290 -21.76 8.66 -23.65
N GLU A 291 -20.82 8.61 -24.60
CA GLU A 291 -20.23 7.35 -25.05
C GLU A 291 -19.48 6.65 -23.91
N LYS A 292 -18.68 7.38 -23.12
CA LYS A 292 -17.92 6.84 -22.00
C LYS A 292 -18.81 6.28 -20.90
N ILE A 293 -19.93 6.93 -20.59
CA ILE A 293 -20.92 6.42 -19.64
C ILE A 293 -21.44 5.05 -20.11
N ALA A 294 -21.78 4.92 -21.39
CA ALA A 294 -22.25 3.66 -21.95
C ALA A 294 -21.17 2.56 -21.89
N GLN A 295 -19.92 2.92 -22.20
CA GLN A 295 -18.77 2.02 -22.10
C GLN A 295 -18.52 1.55 -20.66
N GLU A 296 -18.48 2.47 -19.69
CA GLU A 296 -18.26 2.14 -18.27
C GLU A 296 -19.41 1.33 -17.68
N THR A 297 -20.66 1.64 -18.07
CA THR A 297 -21.84 0.85 -17.66
C THR A 297 -21.78 -0.57 -18.24
N SER A 298 -21.38 -0.71 -19.50
CA SER A 298 -21.17 -2.01 -20.14
C SER A 298 -20.04 -2.79 -19.46
N ARG A 299 -18.91 -2.13 -19.16
CA ARG A 299 -17.77 -2.69 -18.44
C ARG A 299 -18.17 -3.20 -17.05
N LEU A 300 -18.96 -2.42 -16.31
CA LEU A 300 -19.51 -2.81 -15.01
C LEU A 300 -20.36 -4.08 -15.12
N ARG A 301 -21.26 -4.15 -16.11
CA ARG A 301 -22.13 -5.32 -16.32
C ARG A 301 -21.37 -6.57 -16.75
N GLN A 302 -20.23 -6.42 -17.41
CA GLN A 302 -19.36 -7.55 -17.78
C GLN A 302 -18.63 -8.18 -16.60
N ILE A 303 -18.55 -7.51 -15.43
CA ILE A 303 -17.92 -8.05 -14.21
C ILE A 303 -18.72 -9.21 -13.62
N VAL A 304 -20.03 -9.29 -13.89
CA VAL A 304 -20.89 -10.40 -13.45
C VAL A 304 -21.26 -11.27 -14.66
N PRO A 305 -20.39 -12.23 -15.08
CA PRO A 305 -20.67 -13.06 -16.24
C PRO A 305 -21.69 -14.16 -15.91
N GLY A 306 -22.79 -14.22 -16.69
CA GLY A 306 -23.63 -15.42 -16.85
C GLY A 306 -24.50 -15.87 -15.67
N GLU A 307 -25.42 -16.80 -15.96
CA GLU A 307 -26.59 -17.17 -15.15
C GLU A 307 -26.37 -17.68 -13.71
N PRO A 308 -25.26 -18.33 -13.28
CA PRO A 308 -25.16 -18.77 -11.89
C PRO A 308 -24.83 -17.67 -10.87
N LEU A 309 -24.49 -16.44 -11.32
CA LEU A 309 -24.14 -15.30 -10.45
C LEU A 309 -25.13 -14.14 -10.54
N LYS A 310 -26.06 -14.17 -11.52
CA LYS A 310 -27.07 -13.10 -11.71
C LYS A 310 -28.15 -13.07 -10.62
N ASP A 311 -28.41 -14.21 -9.99
CA ASP A 311 -29.44 -14.34 -8.94
C ASP A 311 -28.89 -14.10 -7.53
N ASN A 312 -27.63 -13.69 -7.40
CA ASN A 312 -27.06 -13.28 -6.11
C ASN A 312 -27.53 -11.86 -5.77
N ASN A 313 -28.45 -11.74 -4.81
CA ASN A 313 -29.01 -10.47 -4.36
C ASN A 313 -27.93 -9.43 -3.98
N ASN A 314 -26.80 -9.86 -3.39
CA ASN A 314 -25.70 -8.95 -3.05
C ASN A 314 -25.06 -8.33 -4.31
N PHE A 315 -24.96 -9.08 -5.41
CA PHE A 315 -24.37 -8.58 -6.65
C PHE A 315 -25.32 -7.64 -7.37
N ILE A 316 -26.63 -7.92 -7.32
CA ILE A 316 -27.66 -7.03 -7.84
C ILE A 316 -27.61 -5.68 -7.11
N GLU A 317 -27.57 -5.70 -5.78
CA GLU A 317 -27.48 -4.49 -4.97
C GLU A 317 -26.19 -3.71 -5.24
N LEU A 318 -25.04 -4.38 -5.29
CA LEU A 318 -23.75 -3.74 -5.61
C LEU A 318 -23.71 -3.17 -7.03
N LEU A 319 -24.26 -3.89 -8.01
CA LEU A 319 -24.36 -3.39 -9.39
C LEU A 319 -25.22 -2.13 -9.45
N GLN A 320 -26.41 -2.13 -8.83
CA GLN A 320 -27.29 -0.96 -8.77
C GLN A 320 -26.61 0.22 -8.07
N GLN A 321 -25.92 -0.03 -6.95
CA GLN A 321 -25.16 1.00 -6.25
C GLN A 321 -24.07 1.60 -7.14
N LYS A 322 -23.36 0.77 -7.91
CA LYS A 322 -22.29 1.21 -8.80
C LYS A 322 -22.81 1.91 -10.05
N GLU A 323 -23.90 1.45 -10.65
CA GLU A 323 -24.60 2.16 -11.73
C GLU A 323 -25.06 3.55 -11.28
N LYS A 324 -25.60 3.67 -10.05
CA LYS A 324 -25.93 4.96 -9.45
C LYS A 324 -24.68 5.84 -9.28
N SER A 325 -23.58 5.27 -8.80
CA SER A 325 -22.31 6.00 -8.64
C SER A 325 -21.74 6.50 -9.97
N ILE A 326 -21.84 5.70 -11.05
CA ILE A 326 -21.50 6.13 -12.42
C ILE A 326 -22.32 7.37 -12.80
N ALA A 327 -23.64 7.33 -12.60
CA ALA A 327 -24.52 8.44 -12.93
C ALA A 327 -24.21 9.72 -12.11
N GLU A 328 -23.94 9.58 -10.81
CA GLU A 328 -23.55 10.69 -9.94
C GLU A 328 -22.21 11.31 -10.36
N GLN A 329 -21.20 10.48 -10.63
CA GLN A 329 -19.89 10.94 -11.11
C GLN A 329 -19.97 11.61 -12.47
N ALA A 330 -20.75 11.04 -13.39
CA ALA A 330 -21.01 11.63 -14.70
C ALA A 330 -21.70 12.99 -14.58
N GLN A 331 -22.70 13.12 -13.70
CA GLN A 331 -23.39 14.39 -13.47
C GLN A 331 -22.46 15.46 -12.89
N LEU A 332 -21.59 15.09 -11.94
CA LEU A 332 -20.56 15.99 -11.43
C LEU A 332 -19.60 16.42 -12.54
N TYR A 333 -19.22 15.50 -13.43
CA TYR A 333 -18.35 15.79 -14.55
C TYR A 333 -19.01 16.69 -15.61
N ARG A 334 -20.32 16.51 -15.88
CA ARG A 334 -21.11 17.43 -16.74
C ARG A 334 -21.06 18.87 -16.26
N VAL A 335 -21.22 19.06 -14.94
CA VAL A 335 -21.12 20.40 -14.34
C VAL A 335 -19.72 20.99 -14.54
N GLN A 336 -18.67 20.17 -14.53
CA GLN A 336 -17.31 20.61 -14.83
C GLN A 336 -17.12 20.92 -16.31
N LEU A 337 -17.67 20.11 -17.22
CA LEU A 337 -17.66 20.36 -18.66
C LEU A 337 -18.26 21.73 -19.01
N ASN A 338 -19.39 22.08 -18.38
CA ASN A 338 -20.06 23.36 -18.58
C ASN A 338 -19.27 24.57 -18.04
N LYS A 339 -18.31 24.35 -17.14
CA LYS A 339 -17.43 25.39 -16.58
C LYS A 339 -16.13 25.54 -17.37
N ARG A 340 -15.93 24.75 -18.42
CA ARG A 340 -14.69 24.78 -19.19
C ARG A 340 -14.57 26.07 -20.00
N PRO A 341 -13.34 26.60 -20.14
CA PRO A 341 -13.08 27.64 -21.12
C PRO A 341 -13.49 27.15 -22.52
N PRO A 342 -14.17 27.98 -23.33
CA PRO A 342 -14.59 27.59 -24.67
C PRO A 342 -13.37 27.38 -25.56
N MET A 343 -13.14 26.12 -25.95
CA MET A 343 -12.02 25.70 -26.78
C MET A 343 -12.52 24.82 -27.92
N ALA A 344 -11.92 24.95 -29.10
CA ALA A 344 -12.19 24.05 -30.21
C ALA A 344 -11.69 22.62 -29.87
N PRO A 345 -12.56 21.59 -29.90
CA PRO A 345 -12.18 20.20 -29.57
C PRO A 345 -10.96 19.69 -30.36
N GLU A 346 -10.86 20.09 -31.63
CA GLU A 346 -9.71 19.76 -32.49
C GLU A 346 -8.37 20.23 -31.91
N LYS A 347 -8.33 21.39 -31.26
CA LYS A 347 -7.08 21.94 -30.68
C LYS A 347 -6.69 21.20 -29.39
N ILE A 348 -7.67 20.75 -28.62
CA ILE A 348 -7.44 19.89 -27.45
C ILE A 348 -6.87 18.54 -27.91
N ASN A 349 -7.47 17.94 -28.94
CA ASN A 349 -7.01 16.67 -29.50
C ASN A 349 -5.59 16.77 -30.06
N ASN A 350 -5.27 17.87 -30.76
CA ASN A 350 -3.92 18.13 -31.24
C ASN A 350 -2.90 18.27 -30.09
N PHE A 351 -3.27 18.91 -28.98
CA PHE A 351 -2.40 19.03 -27.81
C PHE A 351 -2.19 17.67 -27.11
N LYS A 352 -3.26 16.89 -26.91
CA LYS A 352 -3.18 15.52 -26.38
C LYS A 352 -2.27 14.64 -27.24
N ALA A 353 -2.45 14.66 -28.56
CA ALA A 353 -1.64 13.89 -29.50
C ALA A 353 -0.15 14.29 -29.46
N ALA A 354 0.15 15.58 -29.33
CA ALA A 354 1.52 16.07 -29.18
C ALA A 354 2.15 15.60 -27.85
N LEU A 355 1.39 15.61 -26.74
CA LEU A 355 1.85 15.14 -25.44
C LEU A 355 2.12 13.62 -25.45
N SER A 356 1.17 12.82 -25.96
CA SER A 356 1.35 11.37 -26.10
C SER A 356 2.52 11.00 -27.00
N SER A 357 2.71 11.73 -28.10
CA SER A 357 3.86 11.53 -29.00
C SER A 357 5.20 11.78 -28.31
N LEU A 358 5.26 12.70 -27.35
CA LEU A 358 6.45 12.98 -26.54
C LEU A 358 6.66 11.89 -25.48
N GLU A 359 5.59 11.38 -24.87
CA GLU A 359 5.65 10.31 -23.87
C GLU A 359 6.17 8.99 -24.42
N GLN A 360 5.80 8.64 -25.66
CA GLN A 360 6.33 7.48 -26.36
C GLN A 360 7.86 7.51 -26.48
N LEU A 361 8.49 8.69 -26.50
CA LEU A 361 9.96 8.81 -26.48
C LEU A 361 10.57 8.42 -25.12
N SER A 362 9.78 8.44 -24.05
CA SER A 362 10.19 8.00 -22.70
C SER A 362 9.96 6.50 -22.44
N GLU A 363 9.30 5.79 -23.35
CA GLU A 363 9.09 4.35 -23.25
C GLU A 363 10.34 3.56 -23.67
N LYS A 364 11.20 4.16 -24.51
CA LYS A 364 12.49 3.58 -24.90
C LYS A 364 13.60 4.04 -23.95
N PRO A 365 14.55 3.15 -23.58
CA PRO A 365 15.71 3.54 -22.78
C PRO A 365 16.53 4.61 -23.51
N GLY A 366 16.77 5.75 -22.85
CA GLY A 366 17.48 6.87 -23.45
C GLY A 366 17.97 7.88 -22.42
N PRO A 367 18.95 8.74 -22.77
CA PRO A 367 19.60 9.66 -21.84
C PRO A 367 18.63 10.66 -21.20
N ASP A 368 17.53 11.00 -21.88
CA ASP A 368 16.51 11.95 -21.40
C ASP A 368 15.22 11.28 -20.93
N GLN A 369 15.14 9.95 -20.85
CA GLN A 369 13.93 9.20 -20.51
C GLN A 369 13.24 9.72 -19.24
N ARG A 370 14.01 9.87 -18.14
CA ARG A 370 13.50 10.37 -16.86
C ARG A 370 13.04 11.83 -16.93
N ARG A 371 13.70 12.65 -17.76
CA ARG A 371 13.37 14.08 -17.92
C ARG A 371 12.10 14.25 -18.74
N ILE A 372 11.97 13.50 -19.84
CA ILE A 372 10.75 13.48 -20.69
C ILE A 372 9.56 13.01 -19.86
N LYS A 373 9.70 11.90 -19.11
CA LYS A 373 8.63 11.39 -18.24
C LYS A 373 8.18 12.40 -17.19
N LYS A 374 9.12 13.08 -16.53
CA LYS A 374 8.82 14.14 -15.55
C LYS A 374 8.15 15.35 -16.21
N PHE A 375 8.64 15.77 -17.38
CA PHE A 375 8.07 16.89 -18.14
C PHE A 375 6.62 16.60 -18.54
N CYS A 376 6.35 15.45 -19.18
CA CYS A 376 4.99 15.09 -19.60
C CYS A 376 4.02 14.98 -18.42
N SER A 377 4.47 14.44 -17.28
CA SER A 377 3.67 14.40 -16.05
C SER A 377 3.25 15.79 -15.57
N LEU A 378 4.18 16.75 -15.53
CA LEU A 378 3.90 18.11 -15.08
C LEU A 378 2.97 18.84 -16.05
N ILE A 379 3.18 18.67 -17.36
CA ILE A 379 2.31 19.24 -18.40
C ILE A 379 0.90 18.66 -18.32
N ARG A 380 0.76 17.35 -18.09
CA ARG A 380 -0.55 16.71 -17.90
C ARG A 380 -1.27 17.29 -16.69
N GLN A 381 -0.57 17.50 -15.59
CA GLN A 381 -1.15 18.08 -14.38
C GLN A 381 -1.67 19.51 -14.63
N GLU A 382 -0.87 20.37 -15.26
CA GLU A 382 -1.31 21.73 -15.62
C GLU A 382 -2.49 21.71 -16.60
N PHE A 383 -2.46 20.81 -17.59
CA PHE A 383 -3.54 20.67 -18.55
C PHE A 383 -4.85 20.23 -17.89
N GLN A 384 -4.79 19.35 -16.89
CA GLN A 384 -5.97 18.96 -16.12
C GLN A 384 -6.48 20.11 -15.24
N SER A 385 -5.60 20.85 -14.56
CA SER A 385 -5.99 22.04 -13.80
C SER A 385 -6.72 23.07 -14.67
N PHE A 386 -6.24 23.25 -15.90
CA PHE A 386 -6.88 24.10 -16.90
C PHE A 386 -8.23 23.54 -17.38
N LYS A 387 -8.30 22.24 -17.72
CA LYS A 387 -9.55 21.57 -18.13
C LYS A 387 -10.66 21.63 -17.09
N VAL A 388 -10.35 21.69 -15.80
CA VAL A 388 -11.38 21.78 -14.74
C VAL A 388 -11.68 23.21 -14.32
N GLY A 389 -11.07 24.21 -14.99
CA GLY A 389 -11.28 25.63 -14.73
C GLY A 389 -10.54 26.18 -13.51
N ASN A 390 -9.58 25.44 -12.94
CA ASN A 390 -8.79 25.90 -11.78
C ASN A 390 -7.74 26.95 -12.17
N THR A 391 -7.36 27.01 -13.45
CA THR A 391 -6.40 27.98 -13.97
C THR A 391 -6.95 28.63 -15.24
N SER A 392 -6.69 29.92 -15.44
CA SER A 392 -6.96 30.58 -16.71
C SER A 392 -6.05 30.01 -17.81
N PHE A 393 -6.38 30.23 -19.09
CA PHE A 393 -5.50 29.85 -20.19
C PHE A 393 -4.14 30.57 -20.11
N ASN A 394 -4.13 31.85 -19.71
CA ASN A 394 -2.88 32.61 -19.54
C ASN A 394 -1.98 31.99 -18.47
N ASP A 395 -2.56 31.51 -17.37
CA ASP A 395 -1.81 30.81 -16.31
C ASP A 395 -1.33 29.45 -16.79
N PHE A 396 -2.19 28.67 -17.45
CA PHE A 396 -1.83 27.40 -18.08
C PHE A 396 -0.65 27.55 -19.04
N TYR A 397 -0.71 28.53 -19.95
CA TYR A 397 0.35 28.82 -20.92
C TYR A 397 1.65 29.24 -20.22
N LYS A 398 1.55 30.13 -19.21
CA LYS A 398 2.71 30.60 -18.43
C LYS A 398 3.36 29.45 -17.65
N ASN A 399 2.57 28.55 -17.07
CA ASN A 399 3.06 27.40 -16.32
C ASN A 399 3.69 26.36 -17.26
N CYS A 400 3.06 26.05 -18.39
CA CYS A 400 3.66 25.17 -19.41
C CYS A 400 4.99 25.72 -19.93
N LYS A 401 5.08 27.03 -20.16
CA LYS A 401 6.32 27.70 -20.56
C LYS A 401 7.41 27.53 -19.50
N LYS A 402 7.11 27.80 -18.22
CA LYS A 402 8.04 27.61 -17.09
C LYS A 402 8.50 26.16 -16.96
N ILE A 403 7.58 25.20 -17.07
CA ILE A 403 7.90 23.76 -17.03
C ILE A 403 8.84 23.38 -18.18
N SER A 404 8.59 23.89 -19.38
CA SER A 404 9.47 23.70 -20.56
C SER A 404 10.86 24.28 -20.33
N GLU A 405 10.97 25.49 -19.77
CA GLU A 405 12.25 26.15 -19.47
C GLU A 405 13.03 25.40 -18.38
N ALA A 406 12.35 24.96 -17.31
CA ALA A 406 12.95 24.24 -16.19
C ALA A 406 13.35 22.79 -16.53
N SER A 407 12.73 22.18 -17.54
CA SER A 407 12.99 20.78 -17.94
C SER A 407 14.42 20.53 -18.42
N GLY A 408 15.11 21.56 -18.90
CA GLY A 408 16.44 21.43 -19.50
C GLY A 408 16.47 20.73 -20.86
N LEU A 409 15.31 20.29 -21.40
CA LEU A 409 15.18 19.64 -22.71
C LEU A 409 15.52 20.57 -23.90
N ASN A 410 15.63 21.88 -23.65
CA ASN A 410 15.99 22.90 -24.63
C ASN A 410 17.46 23.33 -24.59
N LYS A 411 18.28 22.76 -23.69
CA LYS A 411 19.69 23.18 -23.62
C LYS A 411 20.44 22.63 -24.83
N THR A 412 20.89 23.52 -25.70
CA THR A 412 21.99 23.23 -26.63
C THR A 412 23.17 22.70 -25.81
N GLU A 413 23.75 21.57 -26.24
CA GLU A 413 24.99 21.07 -25.65
C GLU A 413 25.99 22.21 -25.53
N SER A 414 26.48 22.47 -24.31
CA SER A 414 27.54 23.44 -24.13
C SER A 414 28.74 23.00 -24.97
N PHE A 415 29.46 23.96 -25.56
CA PHE A 415 30.66 23.69 -26.34
C PHE A 415 31.65 22.80 -25.55
N GLY A 416 31.71 22.98 -24.22
CA GLY A 416 32.48 22.13 -23.31
C GLY A 416 32.03 20.66 -23.27
N ALA A 417 30.72 20.36 -23.33
CA ALA A 417 30.22 18.97 -23.40
C ALA A 417 30.52 18.32 -24.75
N LYS A 418 30.43 19.10 -25.84
CA LYS A 418 30.79 18.68 -27.20
C LYS A 418 32.29 18.37 -27.31
N VAL A 419 33.14 19.23 -26.75
CA VAL A 419 34.60 19.05 -26.66
C VAL A 419 34.95 17.85 -25.76
N LYS A 420 34.23 17.63 -24.64
CA LYS A 420 34.44 16.47 -23.78
C LYS A 420 34.11 15.14 -24.48
N ARG A 421 33.05 15.10 -25.30
CA ARG A 421 32.75 13.92 -26.16
C ARG A 421 33.77 13.71 -27.26
N ILE A 422 34.22 14.78 -27.92
CA ILE A 422 35.29 14.69 -28.93
C ILE A 422 36.58 14.17 -28.30
N LEU A 423 36.95 14.67 -27.11
CA LEU A 423 38.10 14.17 -26.34
C LEU A 423 37.92 12.71 -25.91
N LEU A 424 36.73 12.32 -25.44
CA LEU A 424 36.45 10.92 -25.08
C LEU A 424 36.49 10.00 -26.31
N ALA A 425 35.99 10.46 -27.46
CA ALA A 425 36.02 9.72 -28.73
C ALA A 425 37.46 9.57 -29.25
N ILE A 426 38.29 10.61 -29.13
CA ILE A 426 39.72 10.56 -29.50
C ILE A 426 40.49 9.62 -28.55
N LEU A 427 40.17 9.63 -27.25
CA LEU A 427 40.76 8.73 -26.26
C LEU A 427 40.34 7.28 -26.45
N THR A 428 39.11 7.03 -26.89
CA THR A 428 38.61 5.67 -27.19
C THR A 428 39.05 5.15 -28.58
N LEU A 429 39.25 6.03 -29.56
CA LEU A 429 39.81 5.69 -30.89
C LEU A 429 41.29 5.28 -30.83
N ARG A 430 42.05 5.69 -29.81
CA ARG A 430 43.43 5.18 -29.59
C ARG A 430 43.46 3.75 -29.03
N ILE A 431 42.36 3.24 -28.50
CA ILE A 431 42.29 1.89 -27.89
C ILE A 431 41.61 0.87 -28.83
N LEU A 432 40.90 1.32 -29.87
CA LEU A 432 40.22 0.44 -30.83
C LEU A 432 40.50 0.87 -32.28
N SER A 433 41.74 0.71 -32.74
CA SER A 433 42.06 0.71 -34.18
C SER A 433 42.13 -0.72 -34.70
N ARG A 434 40.94 -1.33 -34.89
CA ARG A 434 40.66 -2.38 -35.90
C ARG A 434 39.24 -2.90 -35.70
N THR A 435 38.30 -2.31 -36.44
CA THR A 435 37.35 -3.00 -37.33
C THR A 435 36.38 -1.96 -37.88
N SER A 436 36.36 -1.84 -39.20
CA SER A 436 35.47 -0.95 -39.95
C SER A 436 34.00 -1.33 -39.78
N LYS A 437 33.11 -0.34 -39.71
CA LYS A 437 31.76 -0.50 -40.24
C LYS A 437 31.23 0.82 -40.81
N LYS A 438 30.72 0.73 -42.04
CA LYS A 438 29.78 1.67 -42.65
C LYS A 438 28.61 1.90 -41.69
N SER A 439 28.21 3.16 -41.53
CA SER A 439 26.86 3.51 -41.07
C SER A 439 26.36 4.68 -41.92
N GLY A 440 25.22 4.46 -42.57
CA GLY A 440 24.43 5.51 -43.20
C GLY A 440 23.73 6.39 -42.16
N ASP A 441 23.28 7.55 -42.63
CA ASP A 441 22.61 8.59 -41.86
C ASP A 441 21.39 8.09 -41.10
N SER A 442 21.52 8.00 -39.77
CA SER A 442 20.40 8.04 -38.83
C SER A 442 20.40 9.42 -38.16
N LEU A 443 19.32 10.19 -38.33
CA LEU A 443 19.05 11.39 -37.54
C LEU A 443 19.18 11.05 -36.05
N SER A 444 19.96 11.84 -35.31
CA SER A 444 20.22 11.55 -33.89
C SER A 444 18.94 11.72 -33.05
N ASP A 445 18.80 10.90 -32.01
CA ASP A 445 17.66 10.93 -31.07
C ASP A 445 17.38 12.35 -30.53
N GLU A 446 18.41 13.19 -30.42
CA GLU A 446 18.32 14.59 -29.99
C GLU A 446 17.55 15.47 -30.99
N GLN A 447 17.69 15.20 -32.29
CA GLN A 447 16.99 15.94 -33.35
C GLN A 447 15.50 15.55 -33.40
N THR A 448 15.17 14.29 -33.13
CA THR A 448 13.80 13.81 -32.97
C THR A 448 13.10 14.47 -31.77
N VAL A 449 13.79 14.62 -30.63
CA VAL A 449 13.24 15.30 -29.44
C VAL A 449 12.96 16.78 -29.74
N LYS A 450 13.85 17.48 -30.45
CA LYS A 450 13.68 18.90 -30.82
C LYS A 450 12.47 19.13 -31.72
N GLU A 451 12.25 18.30 -32.73
CA GLU A 451 11.09 18.42 -33.62
C GLU A 451 9.76 18.17 -32.88
N LYS A 452 9.70 17.18 -31.97
CA LYS A 452 8.49 16.95 -31.16
C LYS A 452 8.20 18.10 -30.19
N LEU A 453 9.21 18.70 -29.58
CA LEU A 453 9.05 19.90 -28.75
C LEU A 453 8.56 21.12 -29.54
N LYS A 454 9.03 21.27 -30.79
CA LYS A 454 8.56 22.31 -31.70
C LYS A 454 7.09 22.12 -32.06
N SER A 455 6.67 20.89 -32.36
CA SER A 455 5.26 20.53 -32.59
C SER A 455 4.38 20.89 -31.38
N MET A 456 4.81 20.53 -30.16
CA MET A 456 4.07 20.85 -28.94
C MET A 456 3.92 22.36 -28.71
N ARG A 457 4.97 23.16 -28.98
CA ARG A 457 4.89 24.63 -28.92
C ARG A 457 3.91 25.21 -29.94
N SER A 458 3.86 24.64 -31.14
CA SER A 458 2.88 25.03 -32.15
C SER A 458 1.46 24.77 -31.65
N SER A 459 1.19 23.58 -31.11
CA SER A 459 -0.13 23.24 -30.56
C SER A 459 -0.55 24.14 -29.38
N MET A 460 0.39 24.56 -28.53
CA MET A 460 0.12 25.52 -27.45
C MET A 460 -0.27 26.92 -27.97
N ASN A 461 0.39 27.39 -29.03
CA ASN A 461 0.05 28.67 -29.67
C ASN A 461 -1.30 28.60 -30.39
N ASP A 462 -1.61 27.45 -30.98
CA ASP A 462 -2.90 27.21 -31.63
C ASP A 462 -4.07 27.24 -30.64
N LEU A 463 -3.89 26.64 -29.45
CA LEU A 463 -4.87 26.73 -28.36
C LEU A 463 -5.12 28.19 -27.94
N ARG A 464 -4.04 28.99 -27.82
CA ARG A 464 -4.12 30.42 -27.48
C ARG A 464 -4.91 31.23 -28.49
N ASN A 465 -4.66 30.97 -29.77
CA ASN A 465 -5.31 31.67 -30.86
C ASN A 465 -6.79 31.30 -30.97
N SER A 466 -7.14 30.04 -30.66
CA SER A 466 -8.52 29.58 -30.64
C SER A 466 -9.36 30.28 -29.57
N GLU A 467 -8.86 30.37 -28.33
CA GLU A 467 -9.57 31.07 -27.23
C GLU A 467 -9.85 32.53 -27.59
N SER A 468 -8.84 33.23 -28.13
CA SER A 468 -8.96 34.63 -28.54
C SER A 468 -9.99 34.86 -29.66
N GLN A 469 -10.31 33.83 -30.46
CA GLN A 469 -11.33 33.88 -31.51
C GLN A 469 -12.73 33.57 -30.96
N THR A 470 -12.87 32.65 -30.01
CA THR A 470 -14.16 32.34 -29.36
C THR A 470 -14.65 33.50 -28.49
N THR A 471 -13.75 34.17 -27.73
CA THR A 471 -14.11 35.33 -26.90
C THR A 471 -14.60 36.51 -27.77
N LYS A 472 -13.93 36.80 -28.89
CA LYS A 472 -14.36 37.83 -29.85
C LYS A 472 -15.69 37.51 -30.55
N ARG A 473 -16.04 36.23 -30.69
CA ARG A 473 -17.31 35.80 -31.29
C ARG A 473 -18.46 35.97 -30.30
N GLN A 474 -18.24 35.73 -29.00
CA GLN A 474 -19.23 35.99 -27.95
C GLN A 474 -19.49 37.50 -27.78
N GLU A 475 -18.45 38.35 -27.74
CA GLU A 475 -18.62 39.81 -27.67
C GLU A 475 -19.40 40.38 -28.88
N ASN A 476 -19.13 39.90 -30.10
CA ASN A 476 -19.85 40.34 -31.31
C ASN A 476 -21.31 39.82 -31.40
N THR A 477 -21.69 38.82 -30.61
CA THR A 477 -23.07 38.29 -30.61
C THR A 477 -23.95 38.99 -29.58
N GLU A 478 -23.36 39.53 -28.50
CA GLU A 478 -24.07 40.40 -27.54
C GLU A 478 -24.33 41.80 -28.10
N ASP A 479 -23.45 42.33 -28.97
CA ASP A 479 -23.58 43.70 -29.53
C ASP A 479 -24.58 43.83 -30.70
N ARG A 480 -25.25 42.74 -31.10
CA ARG A 480 -26.20 42.72 -32.24
C ARG A 480 -27.67 42.55 -31.87
N SER A 481 -28.03 42.65 -30.59
CA SER A 481 -29.41 42.44 -30.12
C SER A 481 -30.04 43.70 -29.52
N THR A 482 -30.09 44.81 -30.27
CA THR A 482 -30.96 45.97 -29.94
C THR A 482 -31.22 46.88 -31.14
N GLU A 483 -31.96 46.41 -32.14
CA GLU A 483 -32.79 47.30 -32.96
C GLU A 483 -34.17 46.66 -33.17
N LEU A 484 -35.07 46.92 -32.22
CA LEU A 484 -36.51 46.68 -32.38
C LEU A 484 -37.13 47.97 -32.93
N ALA A 485 -37.69 47.89 -34.12
CA ALA A 485 -38.47 48.94 -34.76
C ALA A 485 -39.75 49.28 -33.94
N PRO A 486 -40.18 50.56 -33.90
CA PRO A 486 -41.39 50.95 -33.19
C PRO A 486 -42.63 50.71 -34.07
N GLY A 487 -43.58 49.90 -33.57
CA GLY A 487 -44.76 49.48 -34.34
C GLY A 487 -46.03 49.36 -33.52
N LYS A 488 -46.64 50.53 -33.24
CA LYS A 488 -48.08 50.82 -33.09
C LYS A 488 -48.96 49.98 -32.14
N ILE A 489 -49.31 50.63 -31.04
CA ILE A 489 -50.53 50.40 -30.27
C ILE A 489 -51.73 50.94 -31.06
N SER A 490 -52.82 50.17 -31.14
CA SER A 490 -54.17 50.72 -31.27
C SER A 490 -55.12 49.87 -30.42
N LEU A 491 -56.05 50.60 -29.79
CA LEU A 491 -57.05 50.22 -28.80
C LEU A 491 -57.98 49.08 -29.24
#